data_AF-A0A9Y1BRI2-F1
#
_entry.id   AF-A0A9Y1BRI2-F1
#
_cell.length_a   1.000
_cell.length_b   1.000
_cell.length_c   1.000
_cell.angle_alpha   90.00
_cell.angle_beta   90.00
_cell.angle_gamma   90.00
#
_symmetry.space_group_name_H-M   'P 1'
#
loop_
_entity.id
_entity.type
_entity.pdbx_description
1 polymer ?
#
loop_
_entity_poly.entity_id
_entity_poly.type
_entity_poly.pdbx_seq_one_letter_code
_entity_poly.pdbx_strand_id
1 'polypeptide(L)'
;MASFLGQMIVSLLPLLVFLGLYIGFFIWGRFANKKIKEQRLDDVLTALELYNDNHVRKDPNDRQVELRLQLKDEFQVKSASAWIILLPRTSFPTMFVDKLFFKNKDSFGLAANFHHKPRVFFELIPYKLKSAIRRDFDYLIELDDINTKDEEINNKFLIKSNKPQVIGQFIRSKSFMNILRSYPNEIQWLSVRTDSPHFEMKFNFPKENIDLLQLIKFCFLSLKFFAKVTESTKNQPVPVIIPPKKLTEKEKAKKEKERQKEKERIIKEQKKKREKEEKEIKKKKNQKTQVTTTKKKRK
;
A
#
# COMPACT_ATOMS: atom_id res chain seq x y z
N MET A 1 20.02 -46.08 -41.14
CA MET A 1 20.17 -45.60 -39.74
C MET A 1 20.67 -44.15 -39.66
N ALA A 2 21.61 -43.69 -40.48
CA ALA A 2 22.10 -42.31 -40.45
C ALA A 2 21.03 -41.21 -40.74
N SER A 3 20.04 -41.49 -41.60
CA SER A 3 18.97 -40.53 -41.94
C SER A 3 17.97 -40.29 -40.80
N PHE A 4 17.70 -41.31 -39.99
CA PHE A 4 16.77 -41.22 -38.86
C PHE A 4 17.34 -40.35 -37.73
N LEU A 5 18.64 -40.49 -37.44
CA LEU A 5 19.35 -39.67 -36.46
C LEU A 5 19.38 -38.19 -36.86
N GLY A 6 19.63 -37.89 -38.14
CA GLY A 6 19.60 -36.52 -38.67
C GLY A 6 18.22 -35.87 -38.55
N GLN A 7 17.15 -36.59 -38.89
CA GLN A 7 15.76 -36.10 -38.75
C GLN A 7 15.38 -35.87 -37.28
N MET A 8 15.82 -36.75 -36.37
CA MET A 8 15.63 -36.58 -34.93
C MET A 8 16.32 -35.30 -34.41
N ILE A 9 17.57 -35.06 -34.80
CA ILE A 9 18.32 -33.86 -34.38
C ILE A 9 17.62 -32.58 -34.89
N VAL A 10 17.18 -32.56 -36.15
CA VAL A 10 16.46 -31.41 -36.72
C VAL A 10 15.12 -31.18 -36.00
N SER A 11 14.40 -32.25 -35.63
CA SER A 11 13.14 -32.15 -34.89
C SER A 11 13.32 -31.66 -33.44
N LEU A 12 14.49 -31.93 -32.83
CA LEU A 12 14.84 -31.47 -31.48
C LEU A 12 15.47 -30.07 -31.47
N LEU A 13 15.89 -29.55 -32.63
CA LEU A 13 16.54 -28.25 -32.75
C LEU A 13 15.71 -27.11 -32.12
N PRO A 14 14.39 -26.99 -32.35
CA PRO A 14 13.58 -25.94 -31.71
C PRO A 14 13.53 -26.08 -30.18
N LEU A 15 13.48 -27.32 -29.67
CA LEU A 15 13.50 -27.59 -28.23
C LEU A 15 14.86 -27.19 -27.61
N LEU A 16 15.96 -27.52 -28.29
CA LEU A 16 17.30 -27.16 -27.83
C LEU A 16 17.53 -25.64 -27.87
N VAL A 17 17.05 -24.96 -28.92
CA VAL A 17 17.08 -23.49 -28.99
C VAL A 17 16.26 -22.88 -27.86
N PHE A 18 15.05 -23.39 -27.62
CA PHE A 18 14.20 -22.91 -26.52
C PHE A 18 14.84 -23.14 -25.15
N LEU A 19 15.41 -24.32 -24.92
CA LEU A 19 16.11 -24.66 -23.67
C LEU A 19 17.35 -23.79 -23.48
N GLY A 20 18.15 -23.60 -24.52
CA GLY A 20 19.33 -22.74 -24.50
C GLY A 20 18.99 -21.28 -24.21
N LEU A 21 17.95 -20.74 -24.85
CA LEU A 21 17.42 -19.40 -24.55
C LEU A 21 16.92 -19.32 -23.11
N TYR A 22 16.15 -20.30 -22.65
CA TYR A 22 15.64 -20.34 -21.28
C TYR A 22 16.77 -20.33 -20.24
N ILE A 23 17.79 -21.16 -20.42
CA ILE A 23 18.98 -21.20 -19.55
C ILE A 23 19.74 -19.88 -19.61
N GLY A 24 19.96 -19.32 -20.81
CA GLY A 24 20.61 -18.02 -21.00
C GLY A 24 19.89 -16.89 -20.25
N PHE A 25 18.56 -16.84 -20.37
CA PHE A 25 17.74 -15.86 -19.64
C PHE A 25 17.74 -16.10 -18.13
N PHE A 26 17.72 -17.34 -17.68
CA PHE A 26 17.79 -17.67 -16.26
C PHE A 26 19.11 -17.19 -15.64
N ILE A 27 20.23 -17.46 -16.31
CA ILE A 27 21.57 -17.02 -15.88
C ILE A 27 21.65 -15.50 -15.89
N TRP A 28 21.27 -14.86 -17.00
CA TRP A 28 21.28 -13.40 -17.11
C TRP A 28 20.38 -12.73 -16.07
N GLY A 29 19.20 -13.28 -15.83
CA GLY A 29 18.25 -12.82 -14.81
C GLY A 29 18.81 -12.89 -13.39
N ARG A 30 19.57 -13.94 -13.03
CA ARG A 30 20.28 -14.02 -11.75
C ARG A 30 21.33 -12.91 -11.61
N PHE A 31 22.14 -12.69 -12.64
CA PHE A 31 23.16 -11.63 -12.62
C PHE A 31 22.53 -10.23 -12.51
N ALA A 32 21.48 -9.97 -13.27
CA ALA A 32 20.74 -8.71 -13.20
C ALA A 32 20.13 -8.48 -11.82
N ASN A 33 19.48 -9.50 -11.23
CA ASN A 33 18.94 -9.41 -9.87
C ASN A 33 20.03 -9.16 -8.84
N LYS A 34 21.18 -9.85 -8.92
CA LYS A 34 22.29 -9.62 -8.00
C LYS A 34 22.79 -8.17 -8.08
N LYS A 35 22.99 -7.63 -9.29
CA LYS A 35 23.43 -6.24 -9.48
C LYS A 35 22.40 -5.23 -8.90
N ILE A 36 21.12 -5.42 -9.21
CA ILE A 36 20.05 -4.55 -8.69
C ILE A 36 19.95 -4.68 -7.17
N LYS A 37 20.15 -5.87 -6.62
CA LYS A 37 20.11 -6.12 -5.18
C LYS A 37 21.14 -5.30 -4.44
N GLU A 38 22.40 -5.35 -4.88
CA GLU A 38 23.48 -4.58 -4.26
C GLU A 38 23.25 -3.08 -4.44
N GLN A 39 22.85 -2.63 -5.64
CA GLN A 39 22.54 -1.22 -5.87
C GLN A 39 21.43 -0.70 -4.93
N ARG A 40 20.32 -1.45 -4.81
CA ARG A 40 19.21 -1.08 -3.92
C ARG A 40 19.60 -1.15 -2.46
N LEU A 41 20.47 -2.08 -2.10
CA LEU A 41 20.99 -2.17 -0.76
C LEU A 41 21.81 -0.92 -0.43
N ASP A 42 22.73 -0.51 -1.29
CA ASP A 42 23.55 0.69 -1.09
C ASP A 42 22.67 1.94 -0.93
N ASP A 43 21.71 2.14 -1.84
CA ASP A 43 20.75 3.25 -1.76
C ASP A 43 19.99 3.27 -0.42
N VAL A 44 19.56 2.10 0.05
CA VAL A 44 18.85 1.94 1.32
C VAL A 44 19.77 2.18 2.51
N LEU A 45 20.99 1.66 2.50
CA LEU A 45 21.94 1.85 3.60
C LEU A 45 22.27 3.33 3.79
N THR A 46 22.52 4.07 2.70
CA THR A 46 22.71 5.52 2.75
C THR A 46 21.49 6.23 3.35
N ALA A 47 20.29 5.80 2.99
CA ALA A 47 19.07 6.39 3.55
C ALA A 47 18.82 6.03 5.03
N LEU A 48 19.31 4.86 5.48
CA LEU A 48 19.14 4.36 6.85
C LEU A 48 20.19 4.92 7.83
N GLU A 49 21.33 5.39 7.34
CA GLU A 49 22.47 5.87 8.15
C GLU A 49 22.06 6.94 9.20
N LEU A 50 21.06 7.76 8.87
CA LEU A 50 20.54 8.78 9.79
C LEU A 50 19.81 8.20 11.01
N TYR A 51 19.28 6.98 10.92
CA TYR A 51 18.36 6.39 11.89
C TYR A 51 18.91 5.16 12.61
N ASN A 52 19.99 4.58 12.08
CA ASN A 52 20.48 3.28 12.46
C ASN A 52 21.97 3.37 12.83
N ASP A 53 22.33 2.87 14.01
CA ASP A 53 23.72 2.87 14.49
C ASP A 53 24.51 1.69 13.94
N ASN A 54 23.87 0.53 13.81
CA ASN A 54 24.48 -0.66 13.26
C ASN A 54 23.44 -1.58 12.61
N HIS A 55 23.84 -2.44 11.70
CA HIS A 55 22.94 -3.41 11.08
C HIS A 55 23.62 -4.75 10.83
N VAL A 56 22.83 -5.81 10.84
CA VAL A 56 23.26 -7.14 10.40
C VAL A 56 22.50 -7.51 9.15
N ARG A 57 23.24 -7.72 8.06
CA ARG A 57 22.71 -8.18 6.79
C ARG A 57 22.49 -9.70 6.80
N LYS A 58 21.34 -10.13 6.28
CA LYS A 58 21.03 -11.50 5.92
C LYS A 58 20.45 -11.53 4.51
N ASP A 59 20.85 -12.51 3.72
CA ASP A 59 20.32 -12.74 2.38
C ASP A 59 19.58 -14.08 2.36
N PRO A 60 18.28 -14.14 2.70
CA PRO A 60 17.53 -15.39 2.70
C PRO A 60 17.50 -16.08 1.34
N ASN A 61 17.57 -15.30 0.25
CA ASN A 61 17.63 -15.78 -1.12
C ASN A 61 18.13 -14.67 -2.07
N ASP A 62 18.26 -14.97 -3.36
CA ASP A 62 18.76 -14.02 -4.37
C ASP A 62 17.86 -12.80 -4.61
N ARG A 63 16.65 -12.79 -4.04
CA ARG A 63 15.64 -11.75 -4.24
C ARG A 63 15.35 -10.94 -2.98
N GLN A 64 15.89 -11.35 -1.85
CA GLN A 64 15.55 -10.76 -0.56
C GLN A 64 16.82 -10.44 0.23
N VAL A 65 16.85 -9.23 0.77
CA VAL A 65 17.82 -8.83 1.79
C VAL A 65 17.03 -8.44 3.03
N GLU A 66 17.36 -9.04 4.17
CA GLU A 66 16.89 -8.65 5.49
C GLU A 66 18.04 -7.90 6.19
N LEU A 67 17.75 -6.69 6.63
CA LEU A 67 18.62 -5.88 7.47
C LEU A 67 18.03 -5.87 8.87
N ARG A 68 18.71 -6.49 9.83
CA ARG A 68 18.36 -6.37 11.24
C ARG A 68 18.99 -5.09 11.77
N LEU A 69 18.14 -4.16 12.18
CA LEU A 69 18.54 -2.80 12.49
C LEU A 69 18.75 -2.61 13.99
N GLN A 70 19.84 -1.97 14.37
CA GLN A 70 20.06 -1.39 15.67
C GLN A 70 19.76 0.11 15.55
N LEU A 71 18.49 0.45 15.77
CA LEU A 71 18.04 1.83 15.70
C LEU A 71 18.59 2.64 16.87
N LYS A 72 18.75 3.95 16.64
CA LYS A 72 19.11 4.92 17.67
C LYS A 72 18.13 4.86 18.85
N ASP A 73 18.63 5.15 20.04
CA ASP A 73 17.89 5.07 21.31
C ASP A 73 16.56 5.86 21.32
N GLU A 74 16.45 6.91 20.50
CA GLU A 74 15.25 7.74 20.41
C GLU A 74 14.00 7.02 19.85
N PHE A 75 14.14 5.84 19.22
CA PHE A 75 13.02 5.13 18.60
C PHE A 75 12.24 4.20 19.56
N GLN A 76 12.73 3.96 20.79
CA GLN A 76 12.07 3.13 21.82
C GLN A 76 11.46 1.81 21.29
N VAL A 77 12.24 1.04 20.54
CA VAL A 77 11.83 -0.27 19.99
C VAL A 77 12.70 -1.41 20.50
N LYS A 78 12.10 -2.59 20.70
CA LYS A 78 12.81 -3.81 21.11
C LYS A 78 13.64 -4.41 19.96
N SER A 79 13.12 -4.34 18.73
CA SER A 79 13.79 -4.85 17.54
C SER A 79 13.20 -4.21 16.30
N ALA A 80 14.01 -4.06 15.25
CA ALA A 80 13.55 -3.63 13.95
C ALA A 80 14.25 -4.42 12.83
N SER A 81 13.55 -4.64 11.73
CA SER A 81 14.09 -5.21 10.52
C SER A 81 13.59 -4.45 9.30
N ALA A 82 14.50 -4.16 8.37
CA ALA A 82 14.18 -3.68 7.04
C ALA A 82 14.37 -4.81 6.03
N TRP A 83 13.60 -4.76 4.95
CA TRP A 83 13.59 -5.79 3.94
C TRP A 83 13.52 -5.18 2.55
N ILE A 84 14.41 -5.65 1.69
CA ILE A 84 14.45 -5.33 0.26
C ILE A 84 13.96 -6.58 -0.45
N ILE A 85 12.84 -6.47 -1.17
CA ILE A 85 12.27 -7.59 -1.93
C ILE A 85 12.26 -7.23 -3.41
N LEU A 86 12.99 -8.01 -4.19
CA LEU A 86 13.08 -7.90 -5.62
C LEU A 86 12.07 -8.80 -6.34
N LEU A 87 11.65 -8.34 -7.51
CA LEU A 87 10.87 -9.15 -8.44
C LEU A 87 11.68 -10.34 -8.98
N PRO A 88 11.01 -11.45 -9.36
CA PRO A 88 11.68 -12.59 -9.95
C PRO A 88 12.01 -12.26 -11.41
N ARG A 89 13.27 -11.87 -11.68
CA ARG A 89 13.75 -11.59 -13.04
C ARG A 89 14.32 -12.84 -13.74
N THR A 90 14.29 -13.99 -13.09
CA THR A 90 14.87 -15.25 -13.57
C THR A 90 13.99 -16.00 -14.57
N SER A 91 12.74 -15.60 -14.78
CA SER A 91 11.83 -16.21 -15.74
C SER A 91 11.33 -15.17 -16.75
N PHE A 92 11.67 -15.39 -18.03
CA PHE A 92 11.30 -14.51 -19.15
C PHE A 92 9.77 -14.24 -19.22
N PRO A 93 8.88 -15.25 -19.06
CA PRO A 93 7.44 -15.01 -19.08
C PRO A 93 6.99 -14.10 -17.93
N THR A 94 7.48 -14.31 -16.71
CA THR A 94 7.11 -13.46 -15.57
C THR A 94 7.61 -12.04 -15.73
N MET A 95 8.82 -11.81 -16.27
CA MET A 95 9.32 -10.44 -16.46
C MET A 95 8.50 -9.67 -17.51
N PHE A 96 8.15 -10.32 -18.63
CA PHE A 96 7.32 -9.71 -19.68
C PHE A 96 5.88 -9.50 -19.21
N VAL A 97 5.28 -10.52 -18.60
CA VAL A 97 3.90 -10.47 -18.09
C VAL A 97 3.78 -9.47 -16.93
N ASP A 98 4.75 -9.43 -16.00
CA ASP A 98 4.75 -8.43 -14.93
C ASP A 98 4.86 -7.01 -15.48
N LYS A 99 5.70 -6.79 -16.49
CA LYS A 99 5.88 -5.46 -17.10
C LYS A 99 4.65 -5.01 -17.89
N LEU A 100 3.96 -5.94 -18.55
CA LEU A 100 2.78 -5.65 -19.39
C LEU A 100 1.49 -5.53 -18.57
N PHE A 101 1.24 -6.44 -17.62
CA PHE A 101 -0.06 -6.58 -16.97
C PHE A 101 -0.07 -6.11 -15.52
N PHE A 102 0.94 -6.48 -14.73
CA PHE A 102 0.89 -6.30 -13.28
C PHE A 102 1.57 -5.02 -12.78
N LYS A 103 2.50 -4.44 -13.56
CA LYS A 103 3.32 -3.26 -13.20
C LYS A 103 3.91 -3.38 -11.79
N ASN A 104 4.24 -4.61 -11.40
CA ASN A 104 4.86 -4.88 -10.11
C ASN A 104 6.19 -4.13 -10.03
N LYS A 105 6.54 -3.68 -8.83
CA LYS A 105 7.81 -3.01 -8.54
C LYS A 105 8.52 -3.76 -7.42
N ASP A 106 9.84 -3.64 -7.37
CA ASP A 106 10.59 -4.04 -6.18
C ASP A 106 10.06 -3.23 -4.98
N SER A 107 10.13 -3.80 -3.78
CA SER A 107 9.58 -3.16 -2.58
C SER A 107 10.58 -3.11 -1.44
N PHE A 108 10.46 -2.06 -0.64
CA PHE A 108 11.07 -1.93 0.67
C PHE A 108 9.98 -2.12 1.74
N GLY A 109 10.35 -2.73 2.86
CA GLY A 109 9.54 -2.66 4.06
C GLY A 109 10.38 -2.50 5.32
N LEU A 110 9.75 -1.95 6.34
CA LEU A 110 10.28 -1.75 7.67
C LEU A 110 9.29 -2.34 8.66
N ALA A 111 9.76 -3.27 9.47
CA ALA A 111 9.00 -3.89 10.54
C ALA A 111 9.68 -3.61 11.89
N ALA A 112 8.91 -3.35 12.94
CA ALA A 112 9.46 -3.12 14.27
C ALA A 112 8.56 -3.68 15.37
N ASN A 113 9.18 -4.13 16.45
CA ASN A 113 8.50 -4.54 17.67
C ASN A 113 8.76 -3.51 18.76
N PHE A 114 7.70 -2.87 19.26
CA PHE A 114 7.76 -2.03 20.46
C PHE A 114 8.02 -2.85 21.73
N HIS A 115 8.54 -2.22 22.78
CA HIS A 115 8.72 -2.86 24.10
C HIS A 115 7.40 -3.29 24.74
N HIS A 116 6.35 -2.49 24.52
CA HIS A 116 4.99 -2.79 24.97
C HIS A 116 4.09 -3.05 23.77
N LYS A 117 3.08 -3.92 23.92
CA LYS A 117 2.06 -4.10 22.87
C LYS A 117 1.37 -2.75 22.61
N PRO A 118 1.07 -2.37 21.37
CA PRO A 118 0.34 -1.13 21.10
C PRO A 118 -1.10 -1.21 21.62
N ARG A 119 -1.65 -0.06 22.00
CA ARG A 119 -3.07 0.14 22.38
C ARG A 119 -3.87 0.89 21.33
N VAL A 120 -3.16 1.39 20.33
CA VAL A 120 -3.70 2.09 19.17
C VAL A 120 -3.42 1.21 17.98
N PHE A 121 -4.49 0.77 17.34
CA PHE A 121 -4.44 0.08 16.08
C PHE A 121 -4.58 1.09 14.97
N PHE A 122 -3.80 0.91 13.92
CA PHE A 122 -3.80 1.81 12.79
C PHE A 122 -3.58 1.03 11.51
N GLU A 123 -4.32 1.39 10.48
CA GLU A 123 -4.19 0.84 9.15
C GLU A 123 -4.28 1.95 8.12
N LEU A 124 -3.33 1.96 7.19
CA LEU A 124 -3.35 2.77 5.99
C LEU A 124 -3.06 1.87 4.79
N ILE A 125 -4.10 1.66 3.98
CA ILE A 125 -4.07 0.72 2.87
C ILE A 125 -4.61 1.42 1.61
N PRO A 126 -3.85 1.50 0.51
CA PRO A 126 -4.35 1.97 -0.77
C PRO A 126 -5.50 1.08 -1.30
N TYR A 127 -6.59 1.68 -1.80
CA TYR A 127 -7.74 0.92 -2.32
C TYR A 127 -7.41 0.02 -3.52
N LYS A 128 -6.30 0.30 -4.23
CA LYS A 128 -5.81 -0.58 -5.30
C LYS A 128 -5.39 -1.97 -4.79
N LEU A 129 -5.04 -2.12 -3.51
CA LEU A 129 -4.65 -3.39 -2.90
C LEU A 129 -5.85 -4.14 -2.31
N LYS A 130 -6.85 -4.42 -3.16
CA LYS A 130 -8.10 -5.11 -2.76
C LYS A 130 -7.87 -6.47 -2.11
N SER A 131 -6.82 -7.19 -2.52
CA SER A 131 -6.48 -8.50 -1.95
C SER A 131 -6.05 -8.39 -0.48
N ALA A 132 -5.28 -7.37 -0.13
CA ALA A 132 -4.83 -7.12 1.23
C ALA A 132 -6.02 -6.72 2.12
N ILE A 133 -6.88 -5.82 1.63
CA ILE A 133 -8.13 -5.43 2.30
C ILE A 133 -9.04 -6.63 2.53
N ARG A 134 -9.17 -7.53 1.54
CA ARG A 134 -10.02 -8.73 1.65
C ARG A 134 -9.49 -9.73 2.67
N ARG A 135 -8.17 -9.90 2.74
CA ARG A 135 -7.52 -10.83 3.68
C ARG A 135 -7.78 -10.43 5.13
N ASP A 136 -7.67 -9.13 5.41
CA ASP A 136 -7.79 -8.59 6.76
C ASP A 136 -9.16 -7.93 7.00
N PHE A 137 -10.16 -8.22 6.17
CA PHE A 137 -11.46 -7.55 6.19
C PHE A 137 -12.15 -7.63 7.56
N ASP A 138 -12.06 -8.81 8.16
CA ASP A 138 -12.61 -9.14 9.48
C ASP A 138 -12.00 -8.27 10.59
N TYR A 139 -10.70 -8.01 10.53
CA TYR A 139 -10.02 -7.09 11.43
C TYR A 139 -10.38 -5.63 11.12
N LEU A 140 -10.40 -5.25 9.84
CA LEU A 140 -10.64 -3.88 9.41
C LEU A 140 -12.06 -3.38 9.75
N ILE A 141 -13.05 -4.27 9.83
CA ILE A 141 -14.43 -3.88 10.18
C ILE A 141 -14.58 -3.46 11.64
N GLU A 142 -13.64 -3.83 12.51
CA GLU A 142 -13.63 -3.48 13.93
C GLU A 142 -12.98 -2.11 14.20
N LEU A 143 -12.37 -1.50 13.17
CA LEU A 143 -11.74 -0.19 13.25
C LEU A 143 -12.63 0.89 12.63
N ASP A 144 -12.61 2.07 13.24
CA ASP A 144 -13.31 3.25 12.74
C ASP A 144 -12.61 3.82 11.51
N ASP A 145 -13.40 4.24 10.52
CA ASP A 145 -12.89 4.95 9.35
C ASP A 145 -12.47 6.38 9.72
N ILE A 146 -11.35 6.82 9.16
CA ILE A 146 -10.82 8.16 9.40
C ILE A 146 -10.68 8.91 8.10
N ASN A 147 -11.51 9.94 7.96
CA ASN A 147 -11.40 10.85 6.83
C ASN A 147 -10.36 11.93 7.12
N THR A 148 -9.47 12.13 6.16
CA THR A 148 -8.58 13.29 6.13
C THR A 148 -9.34 14.53 5.64
N LYS A 149 -8.72 15.71 5.76
CA LYS A 149 -9.27 16.96 5.17
C LYS A 149 -9.22 16.99 3.64
N ASP A 150 -8.54 16.02 3.02
CA ASP A 150 -8.34 15.97 1.58
C ASP A 150 -9.12 14.80 0.97
N GLU A 151 -10.13 15.13 0.18
CA GLU A 151 -10.96 14.13 -0.50
C GLU A 151 -10.17 13.27 -1.48
N GLU A 152 -9.11 13.80 -2.11
CA GLU A 152 -8.29 13.02 -3.04
C GLU A 152 -7.56 11.87 -2.34
N ILE A 153 -7.06 12.12 -1.13
CA ILE A 153 -6.44 11.09 -0.29
C ILE A 153 -7.49 10.07 0.15
N ASN A 154 -8.65 10.54 0.61
CA ASN A 154 -9.74 9.67 1.06
C ASN A 154 -10.28 8.76 -0.07
N ASN A 155 -10.14 9.17 -1.33
CA ASN A 155 -10.50 8.36 -2.50
C ASN A 155 -9.43 7.31 -2.88
N LYS A 156 -8.18 7.50 -2.46
CA LYS A 156 -7.04 6.62 -2.80
C LYS A 156 -6.69 5.64 -1.67
N PHE A 157 -6.94 6.02 -0.42
CA PHE A 157 -6.53 5.26 0.76
C PHE A 157 -7.69 4.97 1.70
N LEU A 158 -7.69 3.75 2.23
CA LEU A 158 -8.42 3.35 3.41
C LEU A 158 -7.57 3.69 4.63
N ILE A 159 -8.10 4.50 5.55
CA ILE A 159 -7.42 4.86 6.80
C ILE A 159 -8.33 4.49 7.96
N LYS A 160 -7.85 3.65 8.86
CA LYS A 160 -8.64 3.09 9.96
C LYS A 160 -7.89 3.09 11.28
N SER A 161 -8.62 3.24 12.39
CA SER A 161 -8.07 3.09 13.75
C SER A 161 -9.15 2.80 14.78
N ASN A 162 -8.77 2.15 15.89
CA ASN A 162 -9.63 2.03 17.06
C ASN A 162 -9.63 3.28 17.96
N LYS A 163 -8.67 4.20 17.76
CA LYS A 163 -8.55 5.46 18.52
C LYS A 163 -8.25 6.64 17.59
N PRO A 164 -9.21 7.07 16.73
CA PRO A 164 -9.02 8.18 15.79
C PRO A 164 -8.53 9.48 16.43
N GLN A 165 -8.96 9.76 17.66
CA GLN A 165 -8.57 10.97 18.39
C GLN A 165 -7.07 11.01 18.70
N VAL A 166 -6.47 9.86 19.05
CA VAL A 166 -5.04 9.77 19.41
C VAL A 166 -4.16 9.98 18.18
N ILE A 167 -4.57 9.44 17.04
CA ILE A 167 -3.80 9.56 15.79
C ILE A 167 -4.17 10.77 14.95
N GLY A 168 -5.16 11.54 15.36
CA GLY A 168 -5.64 12.70 14.62
C GLY A 168 -4.54 13.73 14.34
N GLN A 169 -3.58 13.90 15.25
CA GLN A 169 -2.43 14.79 15.04
C GLN A 169 -1.51 14.29 13.91
N PHE A 170 -1.26 12.98 13.83
CA PHE A 170 -0.43 12.38 12.79
C PHE A 170 -1.08 12.52 11.42
N ILE A 171 -2.36 12.19 11.31
CA ILE A 171 -3.11 12.26 10.04
C ILE A 171 -3.27 13.71 9.55
N ARG A 172 -3.36 14.69 10.46
CA ARG A 172 -3.45 16.12 10.12
C ARG A 172 -2.08 16.75 9.85
N SER A 173 -0.98 16.03 10.07
CA SER A 173 0.36 16.59 9.88
C SER A 173 0.62 16.86 8.40
N LYS A 174 1.30 17.98 8.11
CA LYS A 174 1.68 18.33 6.74
C LYS A 174 2.54 17.24 6.10
N SER A 175 3.48 16.68 6.85
CA SER A 175 4.38 15.62 6.37
C SER A 175 3.60 14.38 5.92
N PHE A 176 2.65 13.90 6.72
CA PHE A 176 1.81 12.75 6.36
C PHE A 176 1.01 13.02 5.09
N MET A 177 0.28 14.14 5.05
CA MET A 177 -0.57 14.49 3.92
C MET A 177 0.23 14.68 2.63
N ASN A 178 1.40 15.31 2.69
CA ASN A 178 2.26 15.53 1.53
C ASN A 178 2.76 14.20 0.96
N ILE A 179 3.20 13.27 1.81
CA ILE A 179 3.70 11.96 1.34
C ILE A 179 2.57 11.16 0.67
N LEU A 180 1.37 11.15 1.24
CA LEU A 180 0.23 10.45 0.62
C LEU A 180 -0.17 11.05 -0.73
N ARG A 181 -0.04 12.37 -0.92
CA ARG A 181 -0.30 13.04 -2.20
C ARG A 181 0.77 12.75 -3.24
N SER A 182 2.03 12.82 -2.85
CA SER A 182 3.17 12.67 -3.75
C SER A 182 3.38 11.21 -4.17
N TYR A 183 3.11 10.26 -3.27
CA TYR A 183 3.48 8.86 -3.45
C TYR A 183 2.30 7.87 -3.33
N PRO A 184 1.13 8.13 -3.96
CA PRO A 184 -0.04 7.25 -3.87
C PRO A 184 0.18 5.89 -4.54
N ASN A 185 1.17 5.81 -5.44
CA ASN A 185 1.46 4.59 -6.18
C ASN A 185 2.55 3.75 -5.52
N GLU A 186 3.38 4.36 -4.69
CA GLU A 186 4.53 3.74 -4.07
C GLU A 186 4.11 3.10 -2.75
N ILE A 187 3.32 3.79 -1.93
CA ILE A 187 2.84 3.25 -0.65
C ILE A 187 2.03 1.98 -0.92
N GLN A 188 2.35 0.92 -0.19
CA GLN A 188 1.58 -0.31 -0.18
C GLN A 188 0.81 -0.47 1.12
N TRP A 189 1.43 -0.15 2.26
CA TRP A 189 0.87 -0.51 3.54
C TRP A 189 1.55 0.25 4.67
N LEU A 190 0.78 0.64 5.69
CA LEU A 190 1.29 1.07 6.99
C LEU A 190 0.32 0.59 8.06
N SER A 191 0.79 -0.27 8.97
CA SER A 191 -0.01 -0.84 10.05
C SER A 191 0.65 -0.76 11.41
N VAL A 192 -0.20 -0.66 12.43
CA VAL A 192 0.17 -0.88 13.82
C VAL A 192 -0.82 -1.85 14.45
N ARG A 193 -0.30 -2.97 14.96
CA ARG A 193 -1.09 -4.08 15.48
C ARG A 193 -0.48 -4.72 16.72
N THR A 194 -1.24 -5.54 17.44
CA THR A 194 -0.77 -6.26 18.64
C THR A 194 0.04 -7.50 18.34
N ASP A 195 -0.11 -8.07 17.14
CA ASP A 195 0.71 -9.17 16.64
C ASP A 195 2.12 -8.68 16.27
N SER A 196 3.07 -9.61 16.26
CA SER A 196 4.44 -9.30 15.83
C SER A 196 4.54 -9.50 14.32
N PRO A 197 5.04 -8.51 13.55
CA PRO A 197 5.59 -7.23 14.03
C PRO A 197 4.53 -6.19 14.44
N HIS A 198 4.79 -5.45 15.53
CA HIS A 198 3.84 -4.44 16.04
C HIS A 198 3.64 -3.25 15.10
N PHE A 199 4.68 -2.88 14.35
CA PHE A 199 4.67 -1.84 13.33
C PHE A 199 5.17 -2.43 12.03
N GLU A 200 4.49 -2.15 10.93
CA GLU A 200 4.94 -2.51 9.60
C GLU A 200 4.61 -1.39 8.61
N MET A 201 5.59 -0.99 7.81
CA MET A 201 5.38 -0.09 6.69
C MET A 201 6.06 -0.65 5.45
N LYS A 202 5.34 -0.65 4.33
CA LYS A 202 5.81 -1.18 3.05
C LYS A 202 5.52 -0.22 1.91
N PHE A 203 6.48 -0.05 1.02
CA PHE A 203 6.32 0.73 -0.21
C PHE A 203 7.14 0.14 -1.37
N ASN A 204 6.73 0.45 -2.59
CA ASN A 204 7.47 0.16 -3.82
C ASN A 204 8.62 1.13 -3.97
N PHE A 205 9.79 0.65 -4.41
CA PHE A 205 10.90 1.53 -4.74
C PHE A 205 10.46 2.60 -5.75
N PRO A 206 10.71 3.89 -5.44
CA PRO A 206 10.47 4.96 -6.40
C PRO A 206 11.51 4.90 -7.53
N LYS A 207 11.29 5.72 -8.55
CA LYS A 207 12.24 5.84 -9.66
C LYS A 207 13.47 6.64 -9.25
N GLU A 208 13.29 7.68 -8.46
CA GLU A 208 14.34 8.62 -8.07
C GLU A 208 14.82 8.36 -6.64
N ASN A 209 16.12 8.52 -6.40
CA ASN A 209 16.71 8.29 -5.08
C ASN A 209 16.25 9.33 -4.04
N ILE A 210 15.94 10.55 -4.47
CA ILE A 210 15.44 11.59 -3.56
C ILE A 210 14.07 11.21 -2.97
N ASP A 211 13.22 10.56 -3.76
CA ASP A 211 11.93 10.04 -3.31
C ASP A 211 12.11 8.90 -2.31
N LEU A 212 13.12 8.05 -2.51
CA LEU A 212 13.44 6.96 -1.58
C LEU A 212 13.79 7.52 -0.19
N LEU A 213 14.62 8.56 -0.15
CA LEU A 213 14.97 9.26 1.10
C LEU A 213 13.72 9.82 1.79
N GLN A 214 12.79 10.43 1.04
CA GLN A 214 11.55 10.96 1.60
C GLN A 214 10.65 9.87 2.16
N LEU A 215 10.50 8.74 1.45
CA LEU A 215 9.69 7.61 1.89
C LEU A 215 10.30 6.92 3.13
N ILE A 216 11.61 6.72 3.16
CA ILE A 216 12.30 6.16 4.34
C ILE A 216 12.18 7.10 5.54
N LYS A 217 12.39 8.41 5.34
CA LYS A 217 12.15 9.42 6.39
C LYS A 217 10.72 9.34 6.92
N PHE A 218 9.74 9.18 6.03
CA PHE A 218 8.34 9.01 6.43
C PHE A 218 8.09 7.73 7.22
N CYS A 219 8.74 6.60 6.87
CA CYS A 219 8.69 5.36 7.67
C CYS A 219 9.16 5.61 9.11
N PHE A 220 10.33 6.23 9.28
CA PHE A 220 10.88 6.48 10.61
C PHE A 220 10.09 7.51 11.41
N LEU A 221 9.56 8.56 10.76
CA LEU A 221 8.65 9.50 11.41
C LEU A 221 7.38 8.80 11.93
N SER A 222 6.82 7.91 11.12
CA SER A 222 5.65 7.09 11.50
C SER A 222 5.99 6.16 12.66
N LEU A 223 7.12 5.46 12.59
CA LEU A 223 7.60 4.58 13.64
C LEU A 223 7.77 5.32 14.97
N LYS A 224 8.47 6.47 14.96
CA LYS A 224 8.70 7.30 16.15
C LYS A 224 7.41 7.80 16.76
N PHE A 225 6.45 8.22 15.92
CA PHE A 225 5.12 8.62 16.39
C PHE A 225 4.42 7.46 17.11
N PHE A 226 4.36 6.28 16.50
CA PHE A 226 3.67 5.13 17.10
C PHE A 226 4.40 4.52 18.30
N ALA A 227 5.72 4.58 18.35
CA ALA A 227 6.49 4.22 19.53
C ALA A 227 6.11 5.11 20.71
N LYS A 228 6.09 6.44 20.51
CA LYS A 228 5.68 7.41 21.54
C LYS A 228 4.23 7.21 21.99
N VAL A 229 3.31 6.94 21.06
CA VAL A 229 1.90 6.65 21.38
C VAL A 229 1.77 5.34 22.16
N THR A 230 2.55 4.32 21.80
CA THR A 230 2.56 3.03 22.50
C THR A 230 3.06 3.19 23.93
N GLU A 231 4.13 3.97 24.12
CA GLU A 231 4.68 4.26 25.44
C GLU A 231 3.70 5.07 26.30
N SER A 232 3.08 6.12 25.75
CA SER A 232 2.14 6.96 26.50
C SER A 232 0.84 6.25 26.88
N THR A 233 0.49 5.16 26.18
CA THR A 233 -0.72 4.38 26.44
C THR A 233 -0.44 3.06 27.15
N LYS A 234 0.79 2.77 27.59
CA LYS A 234 1.19 1.45 28.12
C LYS A 234 0.35 0.95 29.30
N ASN A 235 -0.12 1.86 30.15
CA ASN A 235 -0.93 1.56 31.33
C ASN A 235 -2.43 1.41 31.03
N GLN A 236 -2.86 1.65 29.79
CA GLN A 236 -4.24 1.43 29.38
C GLN A 236 -4.47 -0.06 29.07
N PRO A 237 -5.71 -0.57 29.24
CA PRO A 237 -6.03 -1.94 28.88
C PRO A 237 -5.77 -2.17 27.39
N VAL A 238 -5.21 -3.35 27.06
CA VAL A 238 -5.03 -3.79 25.68
C VAL A 238 -6.40 -3.87 25.03
N PRO A 239 -6.67 -3.13 23.94
CA PRO A 239 -7.94 -3.26 23.26
C PRO A 239 -8.01 -4.68 22.69
N VAL A 240 -9.04 -5.40 23.09
CA VAL A 240 -9.35 -6.71 22.53
C VAL A 240 -10.05 -6.46 21.21
N ILE A 241 -9.33 -6.63 20.10
CA ILE A 241 -9.96 -6.86 18.80
C ILE A 241 -10.49 -8.28 18.90
N ILE A 242 -11.79 -8.41 19.08
CA ILE A 242 -12.41 -9.71 19.33
C ILE A 242 -12.36 -10.43 17.99
N PRO A 243 -11.59 -11.52 17.79
CA PRO A 243 -11.62 -12.23 16.52
C PRO A 243 -13.08 -12.50 16.19
N PRO A 244 -13.56 -12.15 14.98
CA PRO A 244 -14.98 -12.16 14.74
C PRO A 244 -15.48 -13.54 15.08
N LYS A 245 -16.46 -13.58 15.97
CA LYS A 245 -17.36 -14.72 16.10
C LYS A 245 -17.67 -15.13 14.66
N LYS A 246 -17.33 -16.36 14.24
CA LYS A 246 -17.63 -16.85 12.90
C LYS A 246 -19.08 -16.50 12.61
N LEU A 247 -19.33 -15.43 11.85
CA LEU A 247 -20.67 -14.93 11.64
C LEU A 247 -21.41 -16.05 10.94
N THR A 248 -22.50 -16.51 11.55
CA THR A 248 -23.34 -17.53 10.92
C THR A 248 -23.84 -16.99 9.58
N GLU A 249 -24.13 -17.86 8.62
CA GLU A 249 -24.57 -17.42 7.26
C GLU A 249 -25.76 -16.44 7.32
N LYS A 250 -26.62 -16.59 8.32
CA LYS A 250 -27.74 -15.68 8.59
C LYS A 250 -27.30 -14.25 8.93
N GLU A 251 -26.23 -14.07 9.69
CA GLU A 251 -25.74 -12.74 10.08
C GLU A 251 -24.98 -12.06 8.94
N LYS A 252 -24.25 -12.84 8.13
CA LYS A 252 -23.62 -12.35 6.88
C LYS A 252 -24.68 -11.86 5.90
N ALA A 253 -25.74 -12.64 5.69
CA ALA A 253 -26.85 -12.27 4.82
C ALA A 253 -27.59 -11.01 5.32
N LYS A 254 -27.70 -10.82 6.64
CA LYS A 254 -28.34 -9.64 7.23
C LYS A 254 -27.51 -8.36 7.01
N LYS A 255 -26.19 -8.42 7.25
CA LYS A 255 -25.28 -7.29 6.99
C LYS A 255 -25.19 -6.94 5.50
N GLU A 256 -25.24 -7.94 4.62
CA GLU A 256 -25.24 -7.72 3.17
C GLU A 256 -26.53 -7.05 2.68
N LYS A 257 -27.69 -7.46 3.22
CA LYS A 257 -28.98 -6.80 2.97
C LYS A 257 -29.01 -5.35 3.49
N GLU A 258 -28.42 -5.08 4.65
CA GLU A 258 -28.30 -3.71 5.18
C GLU A 258 -27.42 -2.83 4.27
N ARG A 259 -26.29 -3.36 3.80
CA ARG A 259 -25.41 -2.65 2.85
C ARG A 259 -26.06 -2.39 1.49
N GLN A 260 -26.87 -3.32 0.98
CA GLN A 260 -27.64 -3.10 -0.25
C GLN A 260 -28.68 -1.99 -0.08
N LYS A 261 -29.42 -1.99 1.05
CA LYS A 261 -30.38 -0.94 1.39
C LYS A 261 -29.72 0.44 1.53
N GLU A 262 -28.52 0.50 2.10
CA GLU A 262 -27.76 1.73 2.24
C GLU A 262 -27.26 2.27 0.90
N LYS A 263 -26.73 1.40 0.03
CA LYS A 263 -26.36 1.78 -1.35
C LYS A 263 -27.57 2.29 -2.14
N GLU A 264 -28.72 1.64 -2.04
CA GLU A 264 -29.95 2.10 -2.70
C GLU A 264 -30.42 3.46 -2.19
N ARG A 265 -30.28 3.73 -0.87
CA ARG A 265 -30.59 5.04 -0.29
C ARG A 265 -29.66 6.12 -0.86
N ILE A 266 -28.36 5.87 -0.91
CA ILE A 266 -27.37 6.80 -1.46
C ILE A 266 -27.66 7.08 -2.94
N ILE A 267 -27.98 6.06 -3.73
CA ILE A 267 -28.33 6.22 -5.15
C ILE A 267 -29.61 7.07 -5.31
N LYS A 268 -30.64 6.82 -4.49
CA LYS A 268 -31.89 7.62 -4.50
C LYS A 268 -31.64 9.07 -4.10
N GLU A 269 -30.78 9.33 -3.13
CA GLU A 269 -30.41 10.70 -2.73
C GLU A 269 -29.64 11.44 -3.81
N GLN A 270 -28.68 10.77 -4.46
CA GLN A 270 -27.94 11.36 -5.58
C GLN A 270 -28.86 11.67 -6.76
N LYS A 271 -29.82 10.79 -7.07
CA LYS A 271 -30.81 11.03 -8.14
C LYS A 271 -31.69 12.25 -7.82
N LYS A 272 -32.17 12.37 -6.58
CA LYS A 272 -32.94 13.55 -6.12
C LYS A 272 -32.12 14.85 -6.17
N LYS A 273 -30.83 14.82 -5.85
CA LYS A 273 -29.94 15.98 -5.98
C LYS A 273 -29.80 16.43 -7.44
N ARG A 274 -29.55 15.49 -8.37
CA ARG A 274 -29.45 15.78 -9.81
C ARG A 274 -30.74 16.36 -10.39
N GLU A 275 -31.91 15.83 -10.00
CA GLU A 275 -33.21 16.37 -10.44
C GLU A 275 -33.46 17.79 -9.91
N LYS A 276 -32.98 18.13 -8.71
CA LYS A 276 -33.05 19.50 -8.17
C LYS A 276 -32.13 20.45 -8.94
N GLU A 277 -30.89 20.04 -9.21
CA GLU A 277 -29.94 20.82 -10.00
C GLU A 277 -30.46 21.08 -11.43
N GLU A 278 -31.03 20.07 -12.09
CA GLU A 278 -31.63 20.24 -13.41
C GLU A 278 -32.81 21.22 -13.41
N LYS A 279 -33.65 21.19 -12.37
CA LYS A 279 -34.76 22.15 -12.21
C LYS A 279 -34.25 23.58 -11.98
N GLU A 280 -33.18 23.76 -11.21
CA GLU A 280 -32.55 25.07 -11.02
C GLU A 280 -31.88 25.60 -12.30
N ILE A 281 -31.22 24.72 -13.07
CA ILE A 281 -30.61 25.08 -14.36
C ILE A 281 -31.70 25.51 -15.35
N LYS A 282 -32.84 24.80 -15.41
CA LYS A 282 -33.99 25.18 -16.24
C LYS A 282 -34.60 26.53 -15.81
N LYS A 283 -34.73 26.79 -14.50
CA LYS A 283 -35.19 28.10 -13.99
C LYS A 283 -34.24 29.25 -14.37
N LYS A 284 -32.92 29.04 -14.23
CA LYS A 284 -31.90 30.04 -14.61
C LYS A 284 -31.86 30.30 -16.12
N LYS A 285 -32.10 29.28 -16.96
CA LYS A 285 -32.24 29.46 -18.42
C LYS A 285 -33.46 30.29 -18.78
N ASN A 286 -34.62 30.03 -18.19
CA ASN A 286 -35.85 30.80 -18.47
C ASN A 286 -35.75 32.27 -18.02
N GLN A 287 -35.05 32.57 -16.91
CA GLN A 287 -34.79 33.95 -16.49
C GLN A 287 -33.84 34.70 -17.45
N LYS A 288 -32.80 34.03 -17.98
CA LYS A 288 -31.91 34.63 -18.99
C LYS A 288 -32.63 34.94 -20.31
N THR A 289 -33.59 34.11 -20.72
CA THR A 289 -34.39 34.34 -21.93
C THR A 289 -35.32 35.55 -21.79
N GLN A 290 -35.93 35.77 -20.62
CA GLN A 290 -36.77 36.96 -20.37
C GLN A 290 -35.99 38.29 -20.38
N VAL A 291 -34.74 38.29 -19.90
CA VAL A 291 -33.85 39.47 -19.89
C VAL A 291 -33.34 39.81 -21.30
N THR A 292 -33.18 38.83 -22.19
CA THR A 292 -32.77 39.07 -23.59
C THR A 292 -33.92 39.59 -24.45
N THR A 293 -35.16 39.15 -24.21
CA THR A 293 -36.34 39.70 -24.91
C THR A 293 -36.71 41.13 -24.51
N THR A 294 -36.43 41.56 -23.27
CA THR A 294 -36.68 42.95 -22.84
C THR A 294 -35.63 43.94 -23.37
N LYS A 295 -34.37 43.53 -23.54
CA LYS A 295 -33.34 44.38 -24.17
C LYS A 295 -33.56 44.60 -25.68
N LYS A 296 -34.22 43.66 -26.37
CA LYS A 296 -34.51 43.77 -27.81
C LYS A 296 -35.71 44.68 -28.15
N LYS A 297 -36.51 45.07 -27.15
CA LYS A 297 -37.63 46.03 -27.28
C LYS A 297 -37.25 47.48 -26.90
N ARG A 298 -36.01 47.74 -26.50
CA ARG A 298 -35.51 49.07 -26.10
C ARG A 298 -34.41 49.62 -27.02
N LYS A 299 -34.25 49.04 -28.21
CA LYS A 299 -33.45 49.59 -29.31
C LYS A 299 -34.36 49.83 -30.49
#